data_AF-A0A349YNB1-F1
#
_entry.id   AF-A0A349YNB1-F1
#
_cell.length_a   1.000
_cell.length_b   1.000
_cell.length_c   1.000
_cell.angle_alpha   90.00
_cell.angle_beta   90.00
_cell.angle_gamma   90.00
#
_symmetry.space_group_name_H-M   'P 1'
#
loop_
_entity.id
_entity.type
_entity.pdbx_description
1 polymer ?
#
loop_
_entity_poly.entity_id
_entity_poly.type
_entity_poly.pdbx_seq_one_letter_code
_entity_poly.pdbx_strand_id
1 'polypeptide(L)'
;MVDKGGDEWVIKTTKTVSSTRKIEMPKFVIDRLPTSGRLVNLKPDQVTRHFERALKQLNINHFRFHDLRHYAASIMHAIGVPDQYIMQRGGWSSDKTLKAIYRGTIEEYTQKYNDVTMKHFDNMQHEMQHKK
;
A
#
# COMPACT_ATOMS: atom_id res chain seq x y z
N MET A 1 -5.68 -5.71 16.11
CA MET A 1 -5.58 -4.36 16.71
C MET A 1 -5.89 -4.50 18.18
N VAL A 2 -5.07 -3.93 19.06
CA VAL A 2 -5.35 -3.86 20.49
C VAL A 2 -5.89 -2.46 20.73
N ASP A 3 -7.07 -2.35 21.30
CA ASP A 3 -7.73 -1.07 21.58
C ASP A 3 -7.82 -0.87 23.08
N LYS A 4 -7.90 0.38 23.54
CA LYS A 4 -8.09 0.71 24.96
C LYS A 4 -9.58 0.61 25.28
N GLY A 5 -10.07 -0.61 25.49
CA GLY A 5 -11.41 -0.87 26.00
C GLY A 5 -11.30 -1.23 27.48
N GLY A 6 -11.55 -0.27 28.38
CA GLY A 6 -11.14 -0.43 29.78
C GLY A 6 -9.61 -0.40 29.93
N ASP A 7 -9.08 -0.44 31.15
CA ASP A 7 -7.63 -0.39 31.42
C ASP A 7 -6.85 -1.62 30.93
N GLU A 8 -7.46 -2.47 30.10
CA GLU A 8 -6.86 -3.70 29.61
C GLU A 8 -6.72 -3.74 28.07
N TRP A 9 -5.63 -4.36 27.64
CA TRP A 9 -5.29 -4.56 26.24
C TRP A 9 -6.00 -5.81 25.69
N VAL A 10 -7.07 -5.61 24.93
CA VAL A 10 -7.85 -6.71 24.34
C VAL A 10 -7.41 -7.02 22.91
N ILE A 11 -7.14 -8.30 22.60
CA ILE A 11 -6.91 -8.75 21.22
C ILE A 11 -8.26 -8.80 20.49
N LYS A 12 -8.52 -7.82 19.61
CA LYS A 12 -9.71 -7.85 18.75
C LYS A 12 -9.54 -8.88 17.63
N THR A 13 -10.46 -9.83 17.55
CA THR A 13 -10.65 -10.70 16.39
C THR A 13 -11.33 -9.91 15.25
N THR A 14 -11.18 -10.39 14.02
CA THR A 14 -11.86 -9.78 12.87
C THR A 14 -13.36 -9.92 13.01
N LYS A 15 -14.12 -8.81 12.87
CA LYS A 15 -15.59 -8.83 12.95
C LYS A 15 -16.24 -9.69 11.86
N THR A 16 -15.53 -9.95 10.76
CA THR A 16 -16.01 -10.77 9.62
C THR A 16 -14.85 -11.52 8.95
N VAL A 17 -15.15 -12.69 8.37
CA VAL A 17 -14.20 -13.52 7.60
C VAL A 17 -13.56 -12.76 6.42
N SER A 18 -14.30 -11.78 5.87
CA SER A 18 -13.86 -10.92 4.75
C SER A 18 -12.67 -10.01 5.06
N SER A 19 -12.27 -9.86 6.33
CA SER A 19 -11.10 -9.06 6.72
C SER A 19 -9.78 -9.82 6.62
N THR A 20 -9.83 -11.15 6.51
CA THR A 20 -8.65 -11.99 6.36
C THR A 20 -8.24 -12.04 4.89
N ARG A 21 -6.95 -11.82 4.61
CA ARG A 21 -6.41 -11.86 3.25
C ARG A 21 -5.08 -12.58 3.20
N LYS A 22 -4.87 -13.33 2.11
CA LYS A 22 -3.57 -13.91 1.76
C LYS A 22 -2.85 -12.96 0.82
N ILE A 23 -1.59 -12.66 1.14
CA ILE A 23 -0.76 -11.74 0.37
C ILE A 23 0.54 -12.46 0.06
N GLU A 24 0.86 -12.60 -1.23
CA GLU A 24 2.15 -13.11 -1.66
C GLU A 24 3.21 -12.02 -1.48
N MET A 25 4.33 -12.38 -0.85
CA MET A 25 5.46 -11.50 -0.59
C MET A 25 6.74 -12.12 -1.14
N PRO A 26 7.71 -11.30 -1.57
CA PRO A 26 9.00 -11.80 -2.03
C PRO A 26 9.68 -12.68 -0.97
N LYS A 27 10.41 -13.71 -1.44
CA LYS A 27 11.07 -14.69 -0.58
C LYS A 27 11.96 -14.03 0.48
N PHE A 28 12.73 -13.00 0.13
CA PHE A 28 13.61 -12.31 1.08
C PHE A 28 12.86 -11.64 2.25
N VAL A 29 11.58 -11.25 2.06
CA VAL A 29 10.74 -10.72 3.13
C VAL A 29 10.29 -11.86 4.03
N ILE A 30 9.79 -12.94 3.44
CA ILE A 30 9.31 -14.13 4.18
C ILE A 30 10.45 -14.75 5.01
N ASP A 31 11.63 -14.86 4.43
CA ASP A 31 12.83 -15.41 5.10
C ASP A 31 13.27 -14.57 6.30
N ARG A 32 12.84 -13.30 6.38
CA ARG A 32 13.13 -12.42 7.52
C ARG A 32 12.14 -12.57 8.68
N LEU A 33 11.00 -13.23 8.45
CA LEU A 33 9.97 -13.43 9.45
C LEU A 33 10.26 -14.69 10.28
N PRO A 34 9.91 -14.72 11.58
CA PRO A 34 10.00 -15.95 12.36
C PRO A 34 9.02 -16.99 11.81
N THR A 35 9.41 -18.27 11.86
CA THR A 35 8.59 -19.40 11.40
C THR A 35 7.37 -19.65 12.29
N SER A 36 7.39 -19.19 13.54
CA SER A 36 6.29 -19.29 14.49
C SER A 36 6.33 -18.18 15.55
N GLY A 37 5.21 -17.97 16.23
CA GLY A 37 5.08 -16.96 17.29
C GLY A 37 4.77 -15.55 16.81
N ARG A 38 5.03 -14.55 17.66
CA ARG A 38 4.74 -13.14 17.37
C ARG A 38 5.82 -12.54 16.48
N LEU A 39 5.42 -11.86 15.41
CA LEU A 39 6.34 -11.12 14.54
C LEU A 39 7.10 -10.01 15.28
N VAL A 40 6.39 -9.32 16.19
CA VAL A 40 6.96 -8.28 17.03
C VAL A 40 6.43 -8.44 18.45
N ASN A 41 7.33 -8.32 19.43
CA ASN A 41 6.99 -8.26 20.85
C ASN A 41 6.83 -6.79 21.30
N LEU A 42 5.93 -6.07 20.64
CA LEU A 42 5.69 -4.64 20.88
C LEU A 42 4.22 -4.39 21.23
N LYS A 43 3.98 -3.42 22.10
CA LYS A 43 2.67 -2.79 22.30
C LYS A 43 2.33 -1.93 21.07
N PRO A 44 1.04 -1.69 20.76
CA PRO A 44 0.64 -0.98 19.54
C PRO A 44 1.29 0.41 19.38
N ASP A 45 1.42 1.14 20.48
CA ASP A 45 2.04 2.47 20.55
C ASP A 45 3.57 2.43 20.40
N GLN A 46 4.21 1.32 20.72
CA GLN A 46 5.67 1.18 20.62
C GLN A 46 6.14 1.15 19.17
N VAL A 47 5.37 0.59 18.24
CA VAL A 47 5.75 0.57 16.81
C VAL A 47 5.93 1.99 16.28
N THR A 48 4.95 2.87 16.54
CA THR A 48 5.02 4.28 16.12
C THR A 48 6.21 4.99 16.75
N ARG A 49 6.42 4.86 18.07
CA ARG A 49 7.56 5.51 18.75
C ARG A 49 8.92 5.00 18.28
N HIS A 50 9.05 3.69 18.04
CA HIS A 50 10.29 3.10 17.54
C HIS A 50 10.58 3.61 16.13
N PHE A 51 9.54 3.72 15.30
CA PHE A 51 9.67 4.29 13.97
C PHE A 51 10.14 5.75 14.00
N GLU A 52 9.52 6.59 14.84
CA GLU A 52 9.92 7.98 15.02
C GLU A 52 11.38 8.13 15.48
N ARG A 53 11.82 7.28 16.40
CA ARG A 53 13.21 7.24 16.86
C ARG A 53 14.17 6.86 15.74
N ALA A 54 13.82 5.87 14.92
CA ALA A 54 14.62 5.46 13.78
C ALA A 54 14.76 6.59 12.75
N LEU A 55 13.67 7.30 12.43
CA LEU A 55 13.73 8.46 11.52
C LEU A 55 14.69 9.55 12.04
N LYS A 56 14.62 9.86 13.35
CA LYS A 56 15.52 10.84 13.98
C LYS A 56 16.99 10.40 13.91
N GLN A 57 17.28 9.13 14.20
CA GLN A 57 18.65 8.59 14.13
C GLN A 57 19.21 8.61 12.71
N LEU A 58 18.35 8.44 11.70
CA LEU A 58 18.73 8.46 10.28
C LEU A 58 18.67 9.87 9.66
N ASN A 59 18.36 10.91 10.44
CA ASN A 59 18.17 12.29 9.98
C ASN A 59 17.14 12.43 8.84
N ILE A 60 16.05 11.65 8.91
CA ILE A 60 14.94 11.67 7.95
C ILE A 60 13.82 12.55 8.51
N ASN A 61 13.24 13.39 7.64
CA ASN A 61 12.06 14.19 7.99
C ASN A 61 10.94 13.30 8.54
N HIS A 62 10.29 13.77 9.60
CA HIS A 62 9.28 12.97 10.28
C HIS A 62 8.08 12.71 9.37
N PHE A 63 7.68 11.44 9.31
CA PHE A 63 6.41 11.00 8.74
C PHE A 63 5.86 9.83 9.56
N ARG A 64 4.57 9.52 9.41
CA ARG A 64 3.90 8.52 10.24
C ARG A 64 4.18 7.13 9.71
N PHE A 65 4.22 6.14 10.60
CA PHE A 65 4.36 4.73 10.20
C PHE A 65 3.29 4.29 9.19
N HIS A 66 2.07 4.83 9.29
CA HIS A 66 0.99 4.53 8.35
C HIS A 66 1.25 5.03 6.93
N ASP A 67 2.09 6.06 6.77
CA ASP A 67 2.39 6.61 5.45
C ASP A 67 3.22 5.62 4.61
N LEU A 68 3.88 4.62 5.22
CA LEU A 68 4.48 3.49 4.50
C LEU A 68 3.42 2.67 3.73
N ARG A 69 2.21 2.52 4.30
CA ARG A 69 1.10 1.83 3.62
C ARG A 69 0.55 2.68 2.47
N HIS A 70 0.53 4.01 2.63
CA HIS A 70 0.18 4.93 1.56
C HIS A 70 1.20 4.88 0.42
N TYR A 71 2.49 4.94 0.76
CA TYR A 71 3.59 4.82 -0.20
C TYR A 71 3.51 3.51 -0.99
N ALA A 72 3.27 2.37 -0.33
CA ALA A 72 3.11 1.09 -1.02
C ALA A 72 1.96 1.11 -2.05
N ALA A 73 0.84 1.77 -1.73
CA ALA A 73 -0.28 1.94 -2.67
C ALA A 73 0.12 2.79 -3.87
N SER A 74 0.76 3.95 -3.62
CA SER A 74 1.21 4.85 -4.68
C SER A 74 2.23 4.19 -5.61
N ILE A 75 3.19 3.43 -5.08
CA ILE A 75 4.18 2.71 -5.89
C ILE A 75 3.52 1.62 -6.73
N MET A 76 2.62 0.81 -6.16
CA MET A 76 1.92 -0.22 -6.93
C MET A 76 1.12 0.39 -8.09
N HIS A 77 0.45 1.51 -7.85
CA HIS A 77 -0.26 2.23 -8.91
C HIS A 77 0.71 2.78 -9.98
N ALA A 78 1.80 3.41 -9.55
CA ALA A 78 2.81 3.99 -10.44
C ALA A 78 3.54 2.97 -11.33
N ILE A 79 3.66 1.71 -10.88
CA ILE A 79 4.22 0.62 -11.71
C ILE A 79 3.14 -0.10 -12.55
N GLY A 80 1.89 0.38 -12.53
CA GLY A 80 0.80 -0.11 -13.37
C GLY A 80 0.00 -1.29 -12.81
N VAL A 81 0.08 -1.57 -11.50
CA VAL A 81 -0.77 -2.60 -10.87
C VAL A 81 -2.22 -2.11 -10.89
N PRO A 82 -3.19 -2.93 -11.34
CA PRO A 82 -4.60 -2.53 -11.34
C PRO A 82 -5.12 -2.16 -9.95
N ASP A 83 -5.87 -1.05 -9.85
CA ASP A 83 -6.41 -0.53 -8.59
C ASP A 83 -7.20 -1.59 -7.80
N GLN A 84 -7.99 -2.43 -8.49
CA GLN A 84 -8.74 -3.52 -7.85
C GLN A 84 -7.81 -4.50 -7.10
N TYR A 85 -6.65 -4.81 -7.67
CA TYR A 85 -5.67 -5.68 -7.02
C TYR A 85 -4.98 -4.98 -5.85
N ILE A 86 -4.68 -3.69 -5.97
CA ILE A 86 -4.14 -2.87 -4.87
C ILE A 86 -5.12 -2.83 -3.70
N MET A 87 -6.41 -2.59 -3.97
CA MET A 87 -7.48 -2.58 -2.98
C MET A 87 -7.60 -3.92 -2.24
N GLN A 88 -7.61 -5.03 -2.98
CA GLN A 88 -7.68 -6.38 -2.41
C GLN A 88 -6.44 -6.68 -1.55
N ARG A 89 -5.25 -6.38 -2.07
CA ARG A 89 -3.96 -6.63 -1.41
C ARG A 89 -3.82 -5.83 -0.12
N GLY A 90 -4.11 -4.54 -0.15
CA GLY A 90 -3.98 -3.70 1.03
C GLY A 90 -5.23 -3.61 1.90
N GLY A 91 -6.35 -4.21 1.51
CA GLY A 91 -7.61 -4.20 2.25
C GLY A 91 -8.18 -2.81 2.43
N TRP A 92 -8.24 -2.03 1.35
CA TRP A 92 -8.99 -0.78 1.33
C TRP A 92 -10.46 -1.06 1.07
N SER A 93 -11.34 -0.58 1.96
CA SER A 93 -12.79 -0.76 1.84
C SER A 93 -13.43 0.14 0.78
N SER A 94 -12.74 1.21 0.35
CA SER A 94 -13.28 2.17 -0.61
C SER A 94 -12.22 2.64 -1.61
N ASP A 95 -12.61 2.63 -2.87
CA ASP A 95 -11.88 3.20 -4.00
C ASP A 95 -11.62 4.70 -3.82
N LYS A 96 -12.57 5.42 -3.20
CA LYS A 96 -12.41 6.85 -2.89
C LYS A 96 -11.22 7.10 -1.96
N THR A 97 -11.01 6.24 -0.97
CA THR A 97 -9.87 6.35 -0.05
C THR A 97 -8.56 6.04 -0.77
N LEU A 98 -8.53 5.02 -1.62
CA LEU A 98 -7.33 4.67 -2.39
C LEU A 98 -6.93 5.79 -3.38
N LYS A 99 -7.90 6.28 -4.16
CA LYS A 99 -7.67 7.34 -5.14
C LYS A 99 -7.23 8.65 -4.51
N ALA A 100 -7.76 9.02 -3.34
CA ALA A 100 -7.33 10.21 -2.63
C ALA A 100 -5.85 10.15 -2.22
N ILE A 101 -5.35 8.96 -1.88
CA ILE A 101 -3.96 8.76 -1.43
C ILE A 101 -2.97 9.05 -2.56
N TYR A 102 -3.18 8.45 -3.74
CA TYR A 102 -2.20 8.58 -4.82
C TYR A 102 -2.46 9.78 -5.75
N ARG A 103 -3.69 10.29 -5.86
CA ARG A 103 -3.96 11.54 -6.61
C ARG A 103 -3.20 12.74 -6.06
N GLY A 104 -2.96 12.78 -4.75
CA GLY A 104 -2.08 13.78 -4.12
C GLY A 104 -0.59 13.63 -4.46
N THR A 105 -0.17 12.50 -5.06
CA THR A 105 1.22 12.21 -5.46
C THR A 105 1.41 12.19 -6.98
N ILE A 106 0.37 12.50 -7.78
CA ILE A 106 0.27 12.18 -9.22
C ILE A 106 0.60 13.34 -10.18
N GLU A 107 0.91 14.53 -9.69
CA GLU A 107 1.25 15.66 -10.57
C GLU A 107 2.41 15.31 -11.52
N GLU A 108 3.36 14.47 -11.07
CA GLU A 108 4.51 14.01 -11.85
C GLU A 108 4.21 12.87 -12.85
N TYR A 109 3.15 12.06 -12.61
CA TYR A 109 2.82 10.90 -13.44
C TYR A 109 1.76 11.18 -14.51
N THR A 110 1.02 12.28 -14.37
CA THR A 110 -0.06 12.65 -15.30
C THR A 110 0.45 12.78 -16.74
N GLN A 111 1.61 13.42 -16.94
CA GLN A 111 2.22 13.55 -18.27
C GLN A 111 2.63 12.18 -18.85
N LYS A 112 3.26 11.33 -18.03
CA LYS A 112 3.72 10.01 -18.46
C LYS A 112 2.58 9.10 -18.92
N TYR A 113 1.44 9.11 -18.22
CA TYR A 113 0.29 8.30 -18.59
C TYR A 113 -0.52 8.89 -19.76
N ASN A 114 -0.53 10.22 -19.92
CA ASN A 114 -1.05 10.85 -21.13
C ASN A 114 -0.29 10.36 -22.37
N ASP A 115 1.04 10.35 -22.32
CA ASP A 115 1.85 9.91 -23.46
C ASP A 115 1.64 8.44 -23.81
N VAL A 116 1.48 7.58 -22.80
CA VAL A 116 1.14 6.15 -23.00
C VAL A 116 -0.25 6.00 -23.63
N THR A 117 -1.21 6.79 -23.17
CA THR A 117 -2.59 6.78 -23.69
C THR A 117 -2.64 7.24 -25.14
N MET A 118 -1.96 8.35 -25.47
CA MET A 118 -1.88 8.86 -26.85
C MET A 118 -1.20 7.85 -27.78
N LYS A 119 -0.07 7.26 -27.36
CA LYS A 119 0.59 6.20 -28.14
C LYS A 119 -0.29 4.98 -28.39
N HIS A 120 -1.12 4.60 -27.42
CA HIS A 120 -2.05 3.48 -27.61
C HIS A 120 -3.10 3.78 -28.69
N PHE A 121 -3.66 4.98 -28.70
CA PHE A 121 -4.63 5.40 -29.71
C PHE A 121 -3.99 5.60 -31.09
N ASP A 122 -2.78 6.16 -31.17
CA ASP A 122 -2.05 6.30 -32.44
C ASP A 122 -1.74 4.94 -33.08
N ASN A 123 -1.32 3.97 -32.27
CA ASN A 123 -1.07 2.60 -32.73
C ASN A 123 -2.35 1.91 -33.18
N MET A 124 -3.44 2.05 -32.42
CA MET A 124 -4.75 1.52 -32.79
C MET A 124 -5.25 2.11 -34.11
N GLN A 125 -5.07 3.41 -34.34
CA GLN A 125 -5.40 4.08 -35.59
C GLN A 125 -4.54 3.57 -36.77
N HIS A 126 -3.24 3.41 -36.56
CA HIS A 126 -2.34 2.84 -37.59
C HIS A 126 -2.74 1.41 -37.96
N GLU A 127 -3.03 0.55 -36.98
CA GLU A 127 -3.45 -0.83 -37.22
C GLU A 127 -4.77 -0.93 -38.02
N MET A 128 -5.71 0.01 -37.79
CA MET A 128 -6.95 0.09 -38.58
C MET A 128 -6.71 0.54 -40.03
N GLN A 129 -5.68 1.33 -40.30
CA GLN A 129 -5.35 1.81 -41.64
C GLN A 129 -4.61 0.76 -42.50
N HIS A 130 -3.92 -0.19 -41.87
CA HIS A 130 -3.21 -1.27 -42.56
C HIS A 130 -4.04 -2.56 -42.80
N LYS A 131 -5.30 -2.61 -42.32
CA LYS A 131 -6.25 -3.73 -42.59
C LYS A 131 -7.06 -3.56 -43.88
N LYS A 132 -6.41 -3.12 -44.97
CA LYS A 132 -7.04 -3.06 -46.30
C LYS A 132 -6.64 -4.24 -47.17
#